data_AF-A0A822FDI4-F1
#
_entry.id   AF-A0A822FDI4-F1
#
_cell.length_a   1.000
_cell.length_b   1.000
_cell.length_c   1.000
_cell.angle_alpha   90.00
_cell.angle_beta   90.00
_cell.angle_gamma   90.00
#
_symmetry.space_group_name_H-M   'P 1'
#
loop_
_entity.id
_entity.type
_entity.pdbx_description
1 polymer ?
#
loop_
_entity_poly.entity_id
_entity_poly.type
_entity_poly.pdbx_seq_one_letter_code
_entity_poly.pdbx_strand_id
1 'polypeptide(L)'
;QSIALLVIDVQNCFINETLALSNSPARQNGAEVVPIISHLIETILFDYIAYSHDWHPINHISFVDNLRNRTRYSKGGYNASIQVYDTVTYTGPKYETKQVLWPAHCIQNTDDAKLHPDLIVNTDKNNIIHIRKGTDPNIDSYSAFA
;
A
#
# COMPACT_ATOMS: atom_id res chain seq x y z
N GLN A 1 9.05 24.09 17.32
CA GLN A 1 8.84 22.65 17.13
C GLN A 1 7.99 22.52 15.87
N SER A 2 8.42 21.72 14.90
CA SER A 2 7.63 21.50 13.68
C SER A 2 6.75 20.27 13.84
N ILE A 3 5.55 20.32 13.26
CA ILE A 3 4.52 19.28 13.31
C ILE A 3 4.25 18.80 11.88
N ALA A 4 4.28 17.49 11.68
CA ALA A 4 3.98 16.87 10.39
C ALA A 4 2.77 15.94 10.48
N LEU A 5 1.95 15.92 9.44
CA LEU A 5 0.92 14.91 9.22
C LEU A 5 1.38 13.92 8.17
N LEU A 6 1.29 12.62 8.46
CA LEU A 6 1.57 11.54 7.51
C LEU A 6 0.25 10.84 7.16
N VAL A 7 -0.19 10.99 5.92
CA VAL A 7 -1.41 10.40 5.37
C VAL A 7 -1.03 9.12 4.63
N ILE A 8 -1.37 7.97 5.22
CA ILE A 8 -0.92 6.67 4.73
C ILE A 8 -1.95 6.05 3.80
N ASP A 9 -1.56 5.85 2.54
CA ASP A 9 -2.21 4.97 1.56
C ASP A 9 -3.74 5.17 1.40
N VAL A 10 -4.18 6.43 1.43
CA VAL A 10 -5.59 6.81 1.17
C VAL A 10 -5.83 6.78 -0.35
N GLN A 11 -5.67 5.61 -0.95
CA GLN A 11 -5.72 5.34 -2.38
C GLN A 11 -6.97 4.54 -2.76
N ASN A 12 -7.36 4.62 -4.03
CA ASN A 12 -8.53 3.91 -4.57
C ASN A 12 -8.46 2.40 -4.32
N CYS A 13 -7.28 1.80 -4.52
CA CYS A 13 -7.04 0.38 -4.27
C CYS A 13 -7.48 -0.09 -2.89
N PHE A 14 -7.36 0.73 -1.84
CA PHE A 14 -7.76 0.36 -0.48
C PHE A 14 -9.18 0.81 -0.12
N ILE A 15 -9.79 1.72 -0.88
CA ILE A 15 -11.08 2.32 -0.54
C ILE A 15 -12.22 1.72 -1.36
N ASN A 16 -12.15 1.77 -2.68
CA ASN A 16 -13.26 1.43 -3.58
C ASN A 16 -12.90 0.43 -4.69
N GLU A 17 -11.62 0.08 -4.85
CA GLU A 17 -11.15 -0.75 -5.97
C GLU A 17 -10.57 -2.11 -5.52
N THR A 18 -9.41 -2.51 -6.04
CA THR A 18 -8.93 -3.91 -6.11
C THR A 18 -8.72 -4.58 -4.75
N LEU A 19 -8.34 -3.82 -3.73
CA LEU A 19 -8.11 -4.28 -2.36
C LEU A 19 -8.96 -3.47 -1.36
N ALA A 20 -10.15 -3.04 -1.78
CA ALA A 20 -11.06 -2.28 -0.94
C ALA A 20 -11.27 -2.98 0.42
N LEU A 21 -11.15 -2.22 1.52
CA LEU A 21 -11.29 -2.78 2.87
C LEU A 21 -12.65 -3.46 3.12
N SER A 22 -13.68 -3.09 2.35
CA SER A 22 -15.01 -3.71 2.37
C SER A 22 -14.99 -5.16 1.88
N ASN A 23 -14.06 -5.48 0.98
CA ASN A 23 -13.81 -6.81 0.43
C ASN A 23 -12.77 -7.60 1.23
N SER A 24 -12.10 -6.95 2.20
CA SER A 24 -11.14 -7.58 3.10
C SER A 24 -11.85 -8.32 4.26
N PRO A 25 -11.16 -9.18 5.02
CA PRO A 25 -11.70 -9.79 6.23
C PRO A 25 -12.23 -8.80 7.27
N ALA A 26 -11.72 -7.56 7.28
CA ALA A 26 -12.16 -6.51 8.20
C ALA A 26 -13.56 -5.98 7.87
N ARG A 27 -13.99 -6.04 6.60
CA ARG A 27 -15.29 -5.56 6.10
C ARG A 27 -15.58 -4.10 6.49
N GLN A 28 -14.55 -3.25 6.47
CA GLN A 28 -14.65 -1.84 6.85
C GLN A 28 -14.78 -0.95 5.62
N ASN A 29 -15.42 0.21 5.78
CA ASN A 29 -15.50 1.20 4.72
C ASN A 29 -14.31 2.18 4.81
N GLY A 30 -13.31 2.00 3.95
CA GLY A 30 -12.13 2.87 3.92
C GLY A 30 -12.46 4.34 3.62
N ALA A 31 -13.57 4.63 2.94
CA ALA A 31 -13.94 6.01 2.59
C ALA A 31 -14.29 6.86 3.82
N GLU A 32 -14.66 6.26 4.95
CA GLU A 32 -15.08 6.98 6.16
C GLU A 32 -13.95 7.86 6.75
N VAL A 33 -12.68 7.49 6.49
CA VAL A 33 -11.53 8.26 6.99
C VAL A 33 -11.26 9.52 6.16
N VAL A 34 -11.68 9.54 4.89
CA VAL A 34 -11.38 10.61 3.94
C VAL A 34 -11.85 11.98 4.43
N PRO A 35 -13.14 12.19 4.79
CA PRO A 35 -13.60 13.49 5.27
C PRO A 35 -12.94 13.91 6.58
N ILE A 36 -12.55 12.95 7.44
CA ILE A 36 -11.86 13.24 8.71
C ILE A 36 -10.46 13.77 8.44
N ILE A 37 -9.70 13.11 7.57
CA ILE A 37 -8.35 13.55 7.19
C ILE A 37 -8.41 14.90 6.49
N SER A 38 -9.33 15.08 5.54
CA SER A 38 -9.56 16.35 4.86
C SER A 38 -9.85 17.48 5.86
N HIS A 39 -10.71 17.24 6.86
CA HIS A 39 -10.98 18.20 7.92
C HIS A 39 -9.74 18.55 8.76
N LEU A 40 -8.91 17.57 9.13
CA LEU A 40 -7.65 17.82 9.85
C LEU A 40 -6.69 18.66 9.00
N ILE A 41 -6.57 18.35 7.71
CA ILE A 41 -5.74 19.09 6.76
C ILE A 41 -6.22 20.53 6.64
N GLU A 42 -7.51 20.82 6.70
CA GLU A 42 -8.02 22.19 6.59
C GLU A 42 -7.92 22.97 7.90
N THR A 43 -8.19 22.33 9.04
CA THR A 43 -8.35 23.02 10.33
C THR A 43 -7.08 23.14 11.14
N ILE A 44 -6.09 22.29 10.91
CA ILE A 44 -4.83 22.27 11.65
C ILE A 44 -3.69 22.81 10.77
N LEU A 45 -2.84 23.65 11.38
CA LEU A 45 -1.63 24.14 10.74
C LEU A 45 -0.48 23.15 10.96
N PHE A 46 -0.25 22.28 9.98
CA PHE A 46 0.93 21.42 9.91
C PHE A 46 2.06 22.12 9.15
N ASP A 47 3.30 21.96 9.58
CA ASP A 47 4.49 22.45 8.87
C ASP A 47 4.80 21.61 7.62
N TYR A 48 4.40 20.33 7.64
CA TYR A 48 4.57 19.35 6.56
C TYR A 48 3.37 18.42 6.47
N ILE A 49 2.97 18.07 5.25
CA ILE A 49 1.99 17.01 5.02
C ILE A 49 2.59 16.05 4.00
N ALA A 50 2.77 14.81 4.41
CA ALA A 50 3.33 13.76 3.57
C ALA A 50 2.25 12.72 3.25
N TYR A 51 2.10 12.40 1.98
CA TYR A 51 1.18 11.36 1.49
C TYR A 51 2.00 10.17 1.03
N SER A 52 1.80 8.99 1.62
CA SER A 52 2.36 7.76 1.06
C SER A 52 1.45 7.17 0.00
N HIS A 53 2.08 6.45 -0.92
CA HIS A 53 1.43 5.74 -2.01
C HIS A 53 2.08 4.36 -2.07
N ASP A 54 1.29 3.30 -1.89
CA ASP A 54 1.68 2.01 -2.42
C ASP A 54 1.74 2.13 -3.95
N TRP A 55 2.87 1.73 -4.51
CA TRP A 55 3.21 2.05 -5.89
C TRP A 55 3.94 0.88 -6.56
N HIS A 56 3.22 -0.22 -6.72
CA HIS A 56 3.79 -1.51 -7.07
C HIS A 56 3.94 -1.72 -8.58
N PRO A 57 5.11 -2.17 -9.07
CA PRO A 57 5.20 -2.63 -10.45
C PRO A 57 4.29 -3.85 -10.67
N ILE A 58 3.81 -4.07 -11.90
CA ILE A 58 2.87 -5.18 -12.19
C ILE A 58 3.41 -6.57 -11.80
N ASN A 59 4.75 -6.72 -11.78
CA ASN A 59 5.43 -7.96 -11.41
C ASN A 59 5.87 -8.02 -9.94
N HIS A 60 5.31 -7.18 -9.05
CA HIS A 60 5.71 -7.09 -7.64
C HIS A 60 5.61 -8.43 -6.88
N ILE A 61 6.52 -8.64 -5.93
CA ILE A 61 6.71 -9.89 -5.18
C ILE A 61 5.55 -10.23 -4.25
N SER A 62 4.79 -9.22 -3.82
CA SER A 62 3.65 -9.38 -2.92
C SER A 62 2.40 -9.89 -3.62
N PHE A 63 2.35 -9.90 -4.96
CA PHE A 63 1.16 -10.36 -5.68
C PHE A 63 1.14 -11.87 -5.86
N VAL A 64 0.03 -12.51 -5.50
CA VAL A 64 -0.14 -13.97 -5.61
C VAL A 64 0.07 -14.48 -7.05
N ASP A 65 -0.40 -13.72 -8.05
CA ASP A 65 -0.30 -14.08 -9.47
C ASP A 65 1.14 -14.09 -9.99
N ASN A 66 2.05 -13.41 -9.30
CA ASN A 66 3.46 -13.35 -9.65
C ASN A 66 4.27 -14.52 -9.09
N LEU A 67 3.71 -15.36 -8.22
CA LEU A 67 4.42 -16.52 -7.65
C LEU A 67 4.93 -17.49 -8.72
N ARG A 68 4.16 -17.72 -9.79
CA ARG A 68 4.58 -18.59 -10.92
C ARG A 68 5.89 -18.12 -11.58
N ASN A 69 6.23 -16.85 -11.43
CA ASN A 69 7.45 -16.24 -11.96
C ASN A 69 8.58 -16.24 -10.91
N ARG A 70 8.35 -16.79 -9.71
CA ARG A 70 9.32 -16.87 -8.62
C ARG A 70 9.80 -18.30 -8.46
N THR A 71 11.12 -18.49 -8.44
CA THR A 71 11.75 -19.82 -8.43
C THR A 71 12.19 -20.29 -7.04
N ARG A 72 12.13 -19.42 -6.02
CA ARG A 72 12.65 -19.69 -4.67
C ARG A 72 11.74 -19.16 -3.58
N TYR A 73 10.65 -19.88 -3.32
CA TYR A 73 9.82 -19.66 -2.15
C TYR A 73 9.41 -21.00 -1.52
N SER A 74 9.12 -20.97 -0.23
CA SER A 74 8.50 -22.08 0.48
C SER A 74 7.24 -21.59 1.20
N LYS A 75 6.23 -22.47 1.29
CA LYS A 75 5.09 -22.32 2.20
C LYS A 75 5.27 -23.35 3.31
N GLY A 76 5.04 -22.96 4.56
CA GLY A 76 5.07 -23.91 5.68
C GLY A 76 3.98 -24.97 5.51
N GLY A 77 4.34 -26.16 5.04
CA GLY A 77 3.43 -27.27 4.79
C GLY A 77 3.51 -27.81 3.35
N TYR A 78 3.81 -29.10 3.22
CA TYR A 78 3.84 -29.81 1.94
C TYR A 78 2.47 -29.76 1.24
N ASN A 79 2.45 -29.44 -0.07
CA ASN A 79 1.31 -29.60 -1.00
C ASN A 79 0.00 -28.79 -0.76
N ALA A 80 0.05 -27.62 -0.12
CA ALA A 80 -1.11 -26.71 -0.11
C ALA A 80 -1.11 -25.76 -1.32
N SER A 81 -2.23 -25.63 -2.04
CA SER A 81 -2.42 -24.56 -3.03
C SER A 81 -2.22 -23.20 -2.35
N ILE A 82 -1.49 -22.29 -2.99
CA ILE A 82 -1.26 -20.94 -2.48
C ILE A 82 -2.41 -20.03 -2.91
N GLN A 83 -2.90 -19.23 -1.96
CA GLN A 83 -4.03 -18.34 -2.12
C GLN A 83 -3.67 -16.94 -1.64
N VAL A 84 -4.53 -15.97 -1.96
CA VAL A 84 -4.47 -14.62 -1.39
C VAL A 84 -4.51 -14.73 0.15
N TYR A 85 -3.76 -13.85 0.82
CA TYR A 85 -3.55 -13.77 2.27
C TYR A 85 -2.65 -14.85 2.87
N ASP A 86 -2.18 -15.83 2.09
CA ASP A 86 -1.13 -16.73 2.56
C ASP A 86 0.19 -15.99 2.79
N THR A 87 0.98 -16.48 3.75
CA THR A 87 2.37 -16.06 3.92
C THR A 87 3.31 -17.08 3.27
N VAL A 88 4.21 -16.60 2.43
CA VAL A 88 5.33 -17.39 1.88
C VAL A 88 6.66 -16.87 2.43
N THR A 89 7.67 -17.72 2.44
CA THR A 89 9.04 -17.34 2.72
C THR A 89 9.83 -17.37 1.42
N TYR A 90 10.30 -16.22 0.96
CA TYR A 90 11.24 -16.11 -0.15
C TYR A 90 12.67 -16.29 0.36
N THR A 91 13.44 -17.17 -0.29
CA THR A 91 14.85 -17.38 0.04
C THR A 91 15.72 -16.50 -0.86
N GLY A 92 16.17 -15.37 -0.31
CA GLY A 92 17.10 -14.46 -0.97
C GLY A 92 18.58 -14.88 -0.81
N PRO A 93 19.51 -14.20 -1.50
CA PRO A 93 20.94 -14.52 -1.42
C PRO A 93 21.57 -14.18 -0.06
N LYS A 94 20.96 -13.30 0.74
CA LYS A 94 21.46 -12.90 2.07
C LYS A 94 20.52 -13.26 3.22
N TYR A 95 19.21 -13.17 3.01
CA TYR A 95 18.21 -13.37 4.05
C TYR A 95 16.97 -14.04 3.49
N GLU A 96 16.22 -14.70 4.36
CA GLU A 96 14.85 -15.11 4.09
C GLU A 96 13.88 -13.97 4.42
N THR A 97 12.88 -13.78 3.55
CA THR A 97 11.86 -12.75 3.72
C THR A 97 10.49 -13.40 3.77
N LYS A 98 9.76 -13.17 4.85
CA LYS A 98 8.34 -13.54 4.94
C LYS A 98 7.51 -12.49 4.22
N GLN A 99 6.63 -12.93 3.33
CA GLN A 99 5.77 -12.08 2.53
C GLN A 99 4.33 -12.57 2.60
N VAL A 100 3.41 -11.70 3.00
CA VAL A 100 1.97 -11.92 2.82
C VAL A 100 1.62 -11.68 1.35
N LEU A 101 0.84 -12.57 0.76
CA LEU A 101 0.43 -12.45 -0.63
C LEU A 101 -0.90 -11.72 -0.74
N TRP A 102 -0.98 -10.81 -1.70
CA TRP A 102 -2.12 -9.94 -1.95
C TRP A 102 -2.63 -10.16 -3.39
N PRO A 103 -3.88 -9.78 -3.70
CA PRO A 103 -4.25 -9.56 -5.09
C PRO A 103 -3.40 -8.42 -5.67
N ALA A 104 -3.31 -8.30 -6.99
CA ALA A 104 -2.63 -7.16 -7.58
C ALA A 104 -3.39 -5.87 -7.23
N HIS A 105 -2.69 -4.88 -6.68
CA HIS A 105 -3.27 -3.63 -6.19
C HIS A 105 -2.28 -2.47 -6.32
N CYS A 106 -2.79 -1.25 -6.35
CA CYS A 106 -2.02 0.00 -6.41
C CYS A 106 -0.87 -0.06 -7.44
N ILE A 107 -1.16 -0.61 -8.62
CA ILE A 107 -0.17 -0.78 -9.68
C ILE A 107 0.27 0.58 -10.22
N GLN A 108 1.56 0.75 -10.48
CA GLN A 108 2.10 2.02 -10.97
C GLN A 108 1.35 2.54 -12.20
N ASN A 109 1.00 3.82 -12.15
CA ASN A 109 0.35 4.58 -13.21
C ASN A 109 -1.08 4.11 -13.56
N THR A 110 -1.76 3.38 -12.68
CA THR A 110 -3.19 3.07 -12.84
C THR A 110 -4.06 3.98 -11.97
N ASP A 111 -5.36 4.01 -12.25
CA ASP A 111 -6.33 4.72 -11.40
C ASP A 111 -6.43 4.10 -9.99
N ASP A 112 -6.22 2.79 -9.91
CA ASP A 112 -6.19 2.03 -8.65
C ASP A 112 -5.15 2.58 -7.66
N ALA A 113 -4.01 3.08 -8.16
CA ALA A 113 -2.93 3.62 -7.33
C ALA A 113 -3.05 5.13 -7.04
N LYS A 114 -4.08 5.83 -7.52
CA LYS A 114 -4.28 7.25 -7.22
C LYS A 114 -4.81 7.43 -5.79
N LEU A 115 -4.48 8.56 -5.16
CA LEU A 115 -5.18 9.00 -3.96
C LEU A 115 -6.68 9.11 -4.25
N HIS A 116 -7.50 8.84 -3.24
CA HIS A 116 -8.94 8.96 -3.35
C HIS A 116 -9.33 10.38 -3.81
N PRO A 117 -10.23 10.54 -4.79
CA PRO A 117 -10.53 11.85 -5.39
C PRO A 117 -11.09 12.86 -4.39
N ASP A 118 -11.77 12.39 -3.34
CA ASP A 118 -12.34 13.24 -2.29
C ASP A 118 -11.34 13.62 -1.17
N LEU A 119 -10.11 13.09 -1.22
CA LEU A 119 -9.07 13.48 -0.28
C LEU A 119 -8.52 14.85 -0.65
N ILE A 120 -8.58 15.78 0.31
CA ILE A 120 -8.00 17.11 0.12
C ILE A 120 -6.48 17.00 0.08
N VAL A 121 -5.91 17.42 -1.05
CA VAL A 121 -4.49 17.69 -1.20
C VAL A 121 -4.34 19.20 -1.33
N ASN A 122 -4.24 19.90 -0.20
CA ASN A 122 -4.20 21.35 -0.17
C ASN A 122 -2.87 21.87 -0.74
N THR A 123 -2.84 22.17 -2.04
CA THR A 123 -1.67 22.65 -2.79
C THR A 123 -1.17 24.04 -2.35
N ASP A 124 -1.98 24.79 -1.61
CA ASP A 124 -1.65 26.13 -1.15
C ASP A 124 -0.84 26.13 0.15
N LYS A 125 -0.71 24.97 0.81
CA LYS A 125 0.16 24.79 1.97
C LYS A 125 1.60 24.55 1.53
N ASN A 126 2.53 25.29 2.15
CA ASN A 126 3.95 25.06 1.97
C ASN A 126 4.33 23.67 2.51
N ASN A 127 5.12 22.90 1.75
CA ASN A 127 5.73 21.61 2.09
C ASN A 127 4.84 20.35 2.03
N ILE A 128 4.26 20.08 0.86
CA ILE A 128 3.66 18.77 0.55
C ILE A 128 4.73 17.80 0.06
N ILE A 129 4.71 16.57 0.58
CA ILE A 129 5.64 15.49 0.20
C ILE A 129 4.83 14.29 -0.30
N HIS A 130 5.26 13.70 -1.42
CA HIS A 130 4.71 12.43 -1.90
C HIS A 130 5.77 11.34 -1.78
N ILE A 131 5.45 10.26 -1.08
CA ILE A 131 6.34 9.12 -0.84
C ILE A 131 5.76 7.90 -1.54
N ARG A 132 6.49 7.33 -2.51
CA ARG A 132 6.11 6.07 -3.16
C ARG A 132 6.87 4.93 -2.51
N LYS A 133 6.15 3.94 -1.99
CA LYS A 133 6.70 2.73 -1.37
C LYS A 133 6.31 1.49 -2.16
N GLY A 134 6.98 0.37 -1.91
CA GLY A 134 6.76 -0.90 -2.63
C GLY A 134 7.12 -0.85 -4.12
N THR A 135 8.07 0.00 -4.51
CA THR A 135 8.41 0.24 -5.93
C THR A 135 9.38 -0.78 -6.51
N ASP A 136 10.13 -1.51 -5.67
CA ASP A 136 11.04 -2.58 -6.09
C ASP A 136 10.23 -3.86 -6.33
N PRO A 137 10.29 -4.49 -7.51
CA PRO A 137 9.53 -5.71 -7.79
C PRO A 137 9.89 -6.89 -6.88
N ASN A 138 10.98 -6.84 -6.11
CA ASN A 138 11.47 -7.94 -5.28
C ASN A 138 11.39 -7.65 -3.78
N ILE A 139 10.99 -6.44 -3.37
CA ILE A 139 10.96 -6.02 -1.97
C ILE A 139 9.66 -5.24 -1.73
N ASP A 140 8.83 -5.80 -0.85
CA ASP A 140 7.65 -5.11 -0.37
C ASP A 140 8.00 -4.10 0.73
N SER A 141 7.17 -3.08 0.92
CA SER A 141 7.39 -2.03 1.91
C SER A 141 6.05 -1.49 2.43
N TYR A 142 5.65 -1.99 3.60
CA TYR A 142 4.47 -1.48 4.30
C TYR A 142 4.73 -0.10 4.92
N SER A 143 5.96 0.14 5.38
CA SER A 143 6.33 1.38 6.06
C SER A 143 6.71 2.46 5.05
N ALA A 144 6.25 3.70 5.26
CA ALA A 144 6.71 4.85 4.48
C ALA A 144 8.14 5.30 4.85
N PHE A 145 8.80 4.65 5.82
CA PHE A 145 10.14 4.99 6.29
C PHE A 145 11.22 4.01 5.83
N ALA A 146 10.91 2.72 5.66
CA ALA A 146 11.86 1.65 5.43
C ALA A 146 11.24 0.45 4.70
#